data_AF-A0A166RGS8-F1
#
_entry.id   AF-A0A166RGS8-F1
#
_cell.length_a   1.000
_cell.length_b   1.000
_cell.length_c   1.000
_cell.angle_alpha   90.00
_cell.angle_beta   90.00
_cell.angle_gamma   90.00
#
_symmetry.space_group_name_H-M   'P 1'
#
loop_
_entity.id
_entity.type
_entity.pdbx_description
1 polymer ?
#
loop_
_entity_poly.entity_id
_entity_poly.type
_entity_poly.pdbx_seq_one_letter_code
_entity_poly.pdbx_strand_id
1 'polypeptide(L)' 'MIGGGAYPFVAVEYAYTYGQPSPGSLAASFLNYLTRDIGQDVMREQEHLPCYSPEGFRRCHESP' A
#
# COMPACT_ATOMS: atom_id res chain seq x y z
N MET A 1 15.07 7.91 -22.91
CA MET A 1 13.64 8.12 -23.23
C MET A 1 13.31 9.58 -22.97
N ILE A 2 12.83 10.27 -24.00
CA ILE A 2 12.50 11.69 -24.02
C ILE A 2 11.09 11.87 -23.45
N GLY A 3 10.92 12.71 -22.42
CA GLY A 3 9.62 13.04 -21.80
C GLY A 3 9.69 13.10 -20.27
N GLY A 4 10.11 14.23 -19.71
CA GLY A 4 10.40 14.42 -18.28
C GLY A 4 9.20 14.56 -17.34
N GLY A 5 8.08 13.86 -17.59
CA GLY A 5 6.94 13.81 -16.68
C GLY A 5 6.66 12.36 -16.27
N ALA A 6 6.69 12.06 -14.98
CA ALA A 6 6.21 10.78 -14.47
C ALA A 6 4.77 10.54 -14.94
N TYR A 7 4.40 9.28 -15.19
CA TYR A 7 3.06 8.91 -15.62
C TYR A 7 2.01 9.46 -14.62
N PRO A 8 1.04 10.28 -15.05
CA PRO A 8 0.26 11.11 -14.13
C PRO A 8 -0.93 10.37 -13.49
N PHE A 9 -1.28 9.19 -14.00
CA PHE A 9 -2.39 8.41 -13.49
C PHE A 9 -1.88 7.40 -12.46
N VAL A 10 -2.51 7.40 -11.29
CA VAL A 10 -2.25 6.46 -10.21
C VAL A 10 -3.58 5.89 -9.71
N ALA A 11 -3.54 4.69 -9.14
CA ALA A 11 -4.69 4.06 -8.50
C ALA A 11 -4.32 3.63 -7.08
N VAL A 12 -5.30 3.64 -6.18
CA VAL A 12 -5.14 3.13 -4.81
C VAL A 12 -5.73 1.73 -4.73
N GLU A 13 -4.92 0.77 -4.29
CA GLU A 13 -5.36 -0.59 -4.00
C GLU A 13 -5.63 -0.77 -2.51
N TYR A 14 -6.78 -1.36 -2.17
CA TYR A 14 -7.20 -1.57 -0.79
C TYR A 14 -7.27 -3.05 -0.46
N ALA A 15 -6.59 -3.46 0.61
CA ALA A 15 -6.74 -4.78 1.20
C ALA A 15 -7.70 -4.69 2.40
N TYR A 16 -8.82 -5.40 2.34
CA TYR A 16 -9.80 -5.46 3.42
C TYR A 16 -10.35 -6.89 3.57
N THR A 17 -10.98 -7.14 4.70
CA THR A 17 -11.71 -8.40 4.98
C THR A 17 -13.08 -8.06 5.57
N TYR A 18 -13.98 -9.03 5.54
CA TYR A 18 -15.28 -8.88 6.19
C TYR A 18 -15.12 -8.76 7.70
N GLY A 19 -15.55 -7.63 8.26
CA GLY A 19 -15.46 -7.34 9.69
C GLY A 19 -14.02 -7.26 10.21
N GLN A 20 -13.88 -7.28 11.53
CA GLN A 20 -12.57 -7.35 12.16
C GLN A 20 -12.10 -8.81 12.20
N PRO A 21 -10.95 -9.15 11.59
CA PRO A 21 -10.43 -10.51 11.65
C PRO A 21 -10.02 -10.87 13.08
N SER A 22 -10.21 -12.14 13.47
CA SER A 22 -9.83 -12.64 14.79
C SER A 22 -8.33 -12.38 15.05
N PRO A 23 -7.94 -11.91 16.25
CA PRO A 23 -6.54 -11.71 16.60
C PRO A 23 -5.71 -12.97 16.35
N GLY A 24 -4.55 -12.81 15.70
CA GLY A 24 -3.66 -13.93 15.36
C GLY A 24 -4.11 -14.80 14.19
N SER A 25 -5.28 -14.54 13.58
CA SER A 25 -5.68 -15.22 12.34
C SER A 25 -4.75 -14.86 11.18
N LEU A 26 -4.77 -15.70 10.12
CA LEU A 26 -4.01 -15.43 8.89
C LEU A 26 -4.45 -14.11 8.25
N ALA A 27 -5.74 -13.80 8.23
CA ALA A 27 -6.25 -12.54 7.69
C ALA A 27 -5.71 -11.34 8.49
N ALA A 28 -5.76 -11.39 9.83
CA ALA A 28 -5.20 -10.34 10.68
C ALA A 28 -3.67 -10.21 10.48
N SER A 29 -2.97 -11.32 10.32
CA SER A 29 -1.52 -11.34 10.11
C SER A 29 -1.15 -10.80 8.73
N PHE A 30 -1.92 -11.11 7.70
CA PHE A 30 -1.73 -10.59 6.35
C PHE A 30 -1.94 -9.07 6.28
N LEU A 31 -3.02 -8.55 6.88
CA LEU A 31 -3.23 -7.10 6.95
C LEU A 31 -2.11 -6.40 7.75
N ASN A 32 -1.64 -7.00 8.84
CA ASN A 32 -0.48 -6.47 9.56
C ASN A 32 0.80 -6.49 8.71
N TYR A 33 1.03 -7.56 7.95
CA TYR A 33 2.16 -7.69 7.04
C TYR A 33 2.18 -6.55 6.01
N LEU A 34 1.05 -6.26 5.36
CA LEU A 34 0.96 -5.19 4.35
C LEU A 34 1.29 -3.79 4.90
N THR A 35 1.14 -3.58 6.22
CA THR A 35 1.29 -2.26 6.84
C THR A 35 2.63 -2.08 7.55
N ARG A 36 3.47 -3.10 7.68
CA ARG A 36 4.70 -3.07 8.49
C ARG A 36 5.92 -3.65 7.78
N ASP A 37 7.08 -3.09 8.14
CA ASP A 37 8.43 -3.61 7.86
C ASP A 37 8.56 -4.25 6.47
N ILE A 38 8.88 -5.55 6.44
CA ILE A 38 9.18 -6.34 5.24
C ILE A 38 8.04 -6.36 4.22
N GLY A 39 6.77 -6.27 4.65
CA GLY A 39 5.66 -6.27 3.70
C GLY A 39 5.60 -4.99 2.87
N GLN A 40 6.00 -3.85 3.45
CA GLN A 40 6.15 -2.62 2.68
C GLN A 40 7.40 -2.65 1.79
N ASP A 41 8.47 -3.33 2.19
CA ASP A 41 9.68 -3.44 1.38
C ASP A 41 9.44 -4.27 0.13
N VAL A 42 8.71 -5.40 0.25
CA VAL A 42 8.28 -6.19 -0.92
C VAL A 42 7.45 -5.35 -1.90
N MET A 43 6.58 -4.46 -1.41
CA MET A 43 5.84 -3.54 -2.30
C MET A 43 6.79 -2.60 -3.06
N ARG A 44 7.80 -2.04 -2.39
CA ARG A 44 8.79 -1.13 -2.99
C ARG A 44 9.66 -1.83 -4.03
N GLU A 45 10.08 -3.07 -3.76
CA GLU A 45 10.83 -3.90 -4.71
C GLU A 45 10.05 -4.17 -6.00
N GLN A 46 8.71 -4.16 -5.91
CA GLN A 46 7.80 -4.28 -7.05
C GLN A 46 7.34 -2.92 -7.59
N GLU A 47 8.05 -1.84 -7.27
CA GLU A 47 7.78 -0.47 -7.75
C GLU A 47 6.40 0.09 -7.33
N HIS A 48 5.77 -0.48 -6.30
CA HIS A 48 4.57 0.06 -5.68
C HIS A 48 4.92 1.04 -4.55
N LEU A 49 4.06 2.03 -4.35
CA LEU A 49 4.18 3.00 -3.26
C LEU A 49 3.22 2.61 -2.11
N PRO A 50 3.71 2.14 -0.95
CA PRO A 50 2.85 1.77 0.17
C PRO A 50 2.14 3.00 0.76
N CYS A 51 0.81 2.95 0.93
CA CYS A 51 0.05 4.03 1.59
C CYS A 51 0.49 4.29 3.04
N TYR A 52 1.15 3.32 3.69
CA TYR A 52 1.67 3.44 5.04
C TYR A 52 3.12 3.97 5.09
N SER A 53 3.62 4.49 3.97
CA SER A 53 4.85 5.30 3.90
C SER A 53 4.51 6.80 3.95
N PRO A 54 5.44 7.70 4.34
CA PRO A 54 5.16 9.14 4.41
C PRO A 54 4.73 9.77 3.08
N GLU A 55 5.26 9.28 1.96
CA GLU A 55 4.85 9.74 0.64
C GLU A 55 3.52 9.11 0.21
N GLY A 56 3.38 7.80 0.35
CA GLY A 56 2.14 7.10 -0.02
C GLY A 56 0.95 7.57 0.79
N PHE A 57 1.12 7.89 2.06
CA PHE A 57 0.05 8.38 2.93
C PHE A 57 -0.58 9.67 2.37
N ARG A 58 0.25 10.62 1.92
CA ARG A 58 -0.23 11.86 1.30
C ARG A 58 -1.02 11.55 0.02
N ARG A 59 -0.46 10.71 -0.86
CA ARG A 59 -1.11 10.38 -2.14
C ARG A 59 -2.43 9.60 -1.97
N CYS A 60 -2.48 8.64 -1.05
CA CYS A 60 -3.69 7.85 -0.82
C CYS A 60 -4.79 8.63 -0.09
N HIS A 61 -4.44 9.66 0.71
CA HIS A 61 -5.40 10.52 1.40
C HIS A 61 -5.89 11.68 0.52
N GLU A 62 -5.08 12.14 -0.42
CA GLU A 62 -5.42 13.21 -1.38
C GLU A 62 -6.16 12.69 -2.63
N SER A 63 -6.19 11.37 -2.85
CA SER A 63 -6.92 10.76 -3.95
C SER A 63 -8.44 10.93 -3.74
N PRO A 64 -9.18 11.53 -4.69
CA PRO A 64 -10.63 11.71 -4.59
C PRO A 64 -11.40 10.39 -4.65
#